data_AF-A0A9D5L3Q6-F1
#
_entry.id   AF-A0A9D5L3Q6-F1
#
_cell.length_a   1.000
_cell.length_b   1.000
_cell.length_c   1.000
_cell.angle_alpha   90.00
_cell.angle_beta   90.00
_cell.angle_gamma   90.00
#
_symmetry.space_group_name_H-M   'P 1'
#
loop_
_entity.id
_entity.type
_entity.pdbx_description
1 polymer ?
#
loop_
_entity_poly.entity_id
_entity_poly.type
_entity_poly.pdbx_seq_one_letter_code
_entity_poly.pdbx_strand_id
1 'polypeptide(L)'
;MVPYTKEVADYCDPFSCGDDDLDEFFSHDVFLYEEELLGKTYCWISRENQREIVAIATLSYDGIKTYTLDNPSRNSFQRRIPQQKRHRSYPAVLIGRLGVNKAFQGQGLNIGSQLMDALKYWFVDENNKAACRYILVDAYNSESTIHYYLKNGFKPLYRSEQSEKDAFGISEDDILRSRVMFFDLKMITA
;
A
#
# COMPACT_ATOMS: atom_id res chain seq x y z
N MET A 1 7.18 -5.52 -13.53
CA MET A 1 7.79 -5.44 -12.19
C MET A 1 8.62 -6.68 -11.99
N VAL A 2 9.75 -6.57 -11.30
CA VAL A 2 10.63 -7.70 -10.95
C VAL A 2 10.82 -7.74 -9.43
N PRO A 3 11.10 -8.90 -8.83
CA PRO A 3 11.48 -8.98 -7.42
C PRO A 3 12.71 -8.10 -7.15
N TYR A 4 12.67 -7.34 -6.07
CA TYR A 4 13.80 -6.51 -5.65
C TYR A 4 14.70 -7.31 -4.71
N THR A 5 15.67 -8.02 -5.28
CA THR A 5 16.67 -8.80 -4.54
C THR A 5 17.96 -8.01 -4.38
N LYS A 6 18.87 -8.49 -3.53
CA LYS A 6 20.20 -7.89 -3.35
C LYS A 6 20.99 -7.77 -4.66
N GLU A 7 20.89 -8.76 -5.55
CA GLU A 7 21.52 -8.72 -6.88
C GLU A 7 20.95 -7.60 -7.76
N VAL A 8 19.64 -7.36 -7.70
CA VAL A 8 19.00 -6.25 -8.42
C VAL A 8 19.41 -4.92 -7.83
N ALA A 9 19.48 -4.82 -6.50
CA ALA A 9 19.94 -3.62 -5.81
C ALA A 9 21.40 -3.27 -6.13
N ASP A 10 22.29 -4.26 -6.21
CA ASP A 10 23.70 -4.08 -6.56
C ASP A 10 23.90 -3.72 -8.04
N TYR A 11 23.00 -4.16 -8.92
CA TYR A 11 23.07 -3.88 -10.36
C TYR A 11 22.48 -2.51 -10.74
N CYS A 12 21.44 -2.09 -10.04
CA CYS A 12 20.73 -0.83 -10.28
C CYS A 12 21.41 0.38 -9.63
N ASP A 13 21.11 1.57 -10.13
CA ASP A 13 21.52 2.81 -9.47
C ASP A 13 20.75 2.98 -8.14
N PRO A 14 21.35 3.62 -7.11
CA PRO A 14 20.69 3.83 -5.83
C PRO A 14 19.33 4.50 -5.99
N PHE A 15 18.29 3.86 -5.44
CA PHE A 15 16.94 4.38 -5.47
C PHE A 15 16.81 5.60 -4.55
N SER A 16 16.14 6.65 -5.03
CA SER A 16 15.78 7.79 -4.19
C SER A 16 14.42 8.36 -4.59
N CYS A 17 13.44 8.28 -3.69
CA CYS A 17 12.14 8.93 -3.83
C CYS A 17 12.06 10.31 -3.16
N GLY A 18 13.13 10.77 -2.51
CA GLY A 18 13.16 12.08 -1.85
C GLY A 18 12.51 12.09 -0.46
N ASP A 19 12.31 10.91 0.12
CA ASP A 19 11.91 10.70 1.51
C ASP A 19 12.99 9.83 2.14
N ASP A 20 13.72 10.38 3.12
CA ASP A 20 14.92 9.74 3.68
C ASP A 20 14.58 8.42 4.40
N ASP A 21 13.41 8.31 5.03
CA ASP A 21 12.96 7.07 5.70
C ASP A 21 12.68 5.95 4.69
N LEU A 22 12.05 6.29 3.57
CA LEU A 22 11.83 5.33 2.48
C LEU A 22 13.14 4.95 1.79
N ASP A 23 14.02 5.92 1.53
CA ASP A 23 15.31 5.68 0.87
C ASP A 23 16.22 4.80 1.76
N GLU A 24 16.25 5.02 3.07
CA GLU A 24 16.95 4.17 4.04
C GLU A 24 16.36 2.75 4.09
N PHE A 25 15.03 2.64 4.16
CA PHE A 25 14.36 1.35 4.19
C PHE A 25 14.67 0.50 2.96
N PHE A 26 14.59 1.06 1.75
CA PHE A 26 14.83 0.30 0.51
C PHE A 26 16.31 0.00 0.28
N SER A 27 17.24 0.70 0.93
CA SER A 27 18.67 0.44 0.81
C SER A 27 19.20 -0.59 1.81
N HIS A 28 18.60 -0.69 3.00
CA HIS A 28 19.10 -1.55 4.08
C HIS A 28 18.04 -2.51 4.63
N ASP A 29 16.94 -1.98 5.18
CA ASP A 29 15.99 -2.75 5.97
C ASP A 29 15.17 -3.76 5.15
N VAL A 30 14.96 -3.45 3.87
CA VAL A 30 14.14 -4.27 2.98
C VAL A 30 14.63 -5.72 2.88
N PHE A 31 15.94 -5.95 2.94
CA PHE A 31 16.52 -7.29 2.87
C PHE A 31 16.31 -8.06 4.17
N LEU A 32 16.35 -7.39 5.33
CA LEU A 32 16.03 -7.98 6.62
C LEU A 32 14.55 -8.37 6.68
N TYR A 33 13.67 -7.55 6.11
CA TYR A 33 12.24 -7.86 5.98
C TYR A 33 11.99 -9.09 5.09
N GLU A 34 12.75 -9.25 4.00
CA GLU A 34 12.63 -10.41 3.12
C GLU A 34 13.17 -11.69 3.78
N GLU A 35 14.29 -11.62 4.50
CA GLU A 35 14.89 -12.74 5.24
C GLU A 35 13.91 -13.32 6.29
N GLU A 36 13.20 -12.44 7.01
CA GLU A 36 12.19 -12.81 8.00
C GLU A 36 10.79 -13.09 7.39
N LEU A 37 10.67 -13.09 6.06
CA LEU A 37 9.42 -13.32 5.31
C LEU A 37 8.28 -12.34 5.69
N LEU A 38 8.62 -11.13 6.13
CA LEU A 38 7.68 -10.09 6.54
C LEU A 38 7.02 -9.38 5.36
N GLY A 39 7.67 -9.39 4.20
CA GLY A 39 7.16 -8.81 2.98
C GLY A 39 7.97 -9.20 1.76
N LYS A 40 7.40 -8.97 0.58
CA LYS A 40 8.09 -9.11 -0.70
C LYS A 40 8.13 -7.76 -1.39
N THR A 41 9.32 -7.36 -1.80
CA THR A 41 9.53 -6.10 -2.49
C THR A 41 9.68 -6.33 -3.98
N TYR A 42 9.04 -5.45 -4.75
CA TYR A 42 9.07 -5.48 -6.19
C TYR A 42 9.41 -4.09 -6.72
N CYS A 43 10.32 -4.05 -7.70
CA CYS A 43 10.69 -2.82 -8.36
C CYS A 43 10.20 -2.80 -9.81
N TRP A 44 9.95 -1.59 -10.30
CA TRP A 44 9.69 -1.28 -11.69
C TRP A 44 10.94 -0.63 -12.26
N ILE A 45 11.63 -1.37 -13.12
CA ILE A 45 12.83 -0.91 -13.82
C ILE A 45 12.43 -0.28 -15.17
N SER A 46 13.09 0.82 -15.54
CA SER A 46 12.90 1.48 -16.84
C SER A 46 13.26 0.54 -18.00
N ARG A 47 12.53 0.64 -19.10
CA ARG A 47 12.86 -0.09 -20.33
C ARG A 47 14.04 0.53 -21.09
N GLU A 48 14.23 1.84 -20.92
CA GLU A 48 15.28 2.59 -21.60
C GLU A 48 16.62 2.43 -20.87
N ASN A 49 16.59 2.47 -19.54
CA ASN A 49 17.74 2.24 -18.69
C ASN A 49 17.47 1.10 -17.70
N GLN A 50 18.05 -0.07 -17.96
CA GLN A 50 17.86 -1.27 -17.12
C GLN A 50 18.49 -1.15 -15.72
N ARG A 51 19.25 -0.09 -15.44
CA ARG A 51 19.78 0.20 -14.10
C ARG A 51 18.89 1.14 -13.31
N GLU A 52 17.93 1.80 -13.96
CA GLU A 52 17.12 2.83 -13.32
C GLU A 52 15.81 2.25 -12.78
N ILE A 53 15.65 2.37 -11.47
CA ILE A 53 14.42 2.00 -10.78
C ILE A 53 13.47 3.20 -10.84
N VAL A 54 12.33 3.02 -11.51
CA VAL A 54 11.28 4.01 -11.69
C VAL A 54 10.38 4.09 -10.46
N ALA A 55 10.03 2.93 -9.89
CA ALA A 55 9.24 2.84 -8.67
C ALA A 55 9.47 1.51 -7.96
N ILE A 56 9.17 1.46 -6.67
CA ILE A 56 9.36 0.28 -5.83
C ILE A 56 8.23 0.18 -4.81
N ALA A 57 7.80 -1.05 -4.50
CA ALA A 57 6.78 -1.29 -3.49
C ALA A 57 7.01 -2.61 -2.75
N THR A 58 6.77 -2.60 -1.44
CA THR A 58 6.80 -3.77 -0.56
C THR A 58 5.38 -4.21 -0.25
N LEU A 59 5.11 -5.50 -0.45
CA LEU A 59 3.80 -6.12 -0.31
C LEU A 59 3.86 -7.18 0.79
N SER A 60 2.85 -7.23 1.65
CA SER A 60 2.70 -8.25 2.68
C SER A 60 1.23 -8.66 2.83
N TYR A 61 0.95 -9.86 3.34
CA TYR A 61 -0.42 -10.30 3.58
C TYR A 61 -0.95 -9.70 4.88
N ASP A 62 -2.21 -9.26 4.87
CA ASP A 62 -2.87 -8.72 6.06
C ASP A 62 -4.38 -9.03 6.05
N GLY A 63 -5.12 -8.59 7.06
CA GLY A 63 -6.55 -8.77 7.13
C GLY A 63 -7.28 -7.67 7.88
N ILE A 64 -8.41 -7.24 7.32
CA ILE A 64 -9.28 -6.24 7.95
C ILE A 64 -10.12 -6.93 9.02
N LYS A 65 -9.75 -6.74 10.29
CA LYS A 65 -10.46 -7.22 11.47
C LYS A 65 -11.64 -6.30 11.79
N THR A 66 -12.85 -6.68 11.39
CA THR A 66 -14.03 -5.81 11.58
C THR A 66 -14.48 -5.63 13.04
N TYR A 67 -13.96 -6.43 13.97
CA TYR A 67 -14.25 -6.28 15.39
C TYR A 67 -13.42 -5.17 16.06
N THR A 68 -12.34 -4.71 15.44
CA THR A 68 -11.55 -3.56 15.94
C THR A 68 -12.11 -2.22 15.45
N LEU A 69 -13.02 -2.25 14.49
CA LEU A 69 -13.64 -1.05 13.94
C LEU A 69 -14.80 -0.57 14.82
N ASP A 70 -14.92 0.75 14.96
CA ASP A 70 -16.09 1.39 15.54
C ASP A 70 -17.35 1.12 14.70
N ASN A 71 -18.52 1.22 15.33
CA ASN A 71 -19.81 0.95 14.67
C ASN A 71 -20.00 1.75 13.36
N PRO A 72 -19.77 3.07 13.33
CA PRO A 72 -19.82 3.86 12.10
C PRO A 72 -18.90 3.35 10.99
N SER A 73 -17.62 3.10 11.26
CA SER A 73 -16.65 2.63 10.26
C SER A 73 -16.97 1.22 9.78
N ARG A 74 -17.31 0.30 10.69
CA ARG A 74 -17.77 -1.06 10.36
C ARG A 74 -18.99 -1.05 9.45
N ASN A 75 -19.99 -0.22 9.77
CA ASN A 75 -21.18 -0.07 8.95
C ASN A 75 -20.85 0.51 7.57
N SER A 76 -19.94 1.49 7.49
CA SER A 76 -19.48 2.06 6.22
C SER A 76 -18.80 1.01 5.33
N PHE A 77 -17.91 0.21 5.93
CA PHE A 77 -17.17 -0.86 5.25
C PHE A 77 -18.08 -2.00 4.77
N GLN A 78 -18.97 -2.51 5.64
CA GLN A 78 -19.82 -3.66 5.35
C GLN A 78 -21.03 -3.35 4.46
N ARG A 79 -21.37 -2.08 4.22
CA ARG A 79 -22.51 -1.68 3.36
C ARG A 79 -22.48 -2.31 1.98
N ARG A 80 -21.30 -2.48 1.39
CA ARG A 80 -21.10 -3.07 0.05
C ARG A 80 -20.91 -4.59 0.07
N ILE A 81 -21.08 -5.22 1.23
CA ILE A 81 -20.89 -6.65 1.43
C ILE A 81 -22.26 -7.29 1.68
N PRO A 82 -22.69 -8.25 0.83
CA PRO A 82 -23.92 -9.01 1.07
C PRO A 82 -23.92 -9.60 2.47
N GLN A 83 -25.06 -9.57 3.15
CA GLN A 83 -25.18 -9.99 4.56
C GLN A 83 -24.61 -11.39 4.82
N GLN A 84 -24.86 -12.33 3.91
CA GLN A 84 -24.39 -13.73 4.00
C GLN A 84 -22.86 -13.88 3.87
N LYS A 85 -22.18 -12.89 3.29
CA LYS A 85 -20.73 -12.87 3.08
C LYS A 85 -20.02 -11.95 4.08
N ARG A 86 -20.68 -11.64 5.20
CA ARG A 86 -20.09 -10.84 6.27
C ARG A 86 -19.27 -11.72 7.20
N HIS A 87 -17.99 -11.40 7.33
CA HIS A 87 -17.03 -12.16 8.12
C HIS A 87 -16.37 -11.26 9.16
N ARG A 88 -15.78 -11.87 10.20
CA ARG A 88 -15.04 -11.14 11.24
C ARG A 88 -13.73 -10.55 10.71
N SER A 89 -13.08 -11.26 9.79
CA SER A 89 -11.86 -10.82 9.10
C SER A 89 -12.05 -10.94 7.60
N TYR A 90 -11.46 -10.02 6.85
CA TYR A 90 -11.43 -10.06 5.39
C TYR A 90 -9.99 -10.14 4.89
N PRO A 91 -9.71 -11.00 3.90
CA PRO A 91 -8.37 -11.14 3.35
C PRO A 91 -7.97 -9.85 2.62
N ALA A 92 -6.80 -9.35 2.96
CA ALA A 92 -6.22 -8.15 2.37
C ALA A 92 -4.74 -8.38 2.02
N VAL A 93 -4.21 -7.47 1.21
CA VAL A 93 -2.77 -7.31 1.03
C VAL A 93 -2.40 -5.90 1.44
N LEU A 94 -1.35 -5.75 2.24
CA LEU A 94 -0.82 -4.48 2.66
C LEU A 94 0.29 -4.05 1.69
N ILE A 95 0.16 -2.85 1.13
CA ILE A 95 1.28 -2.13 0.53
C ILE A 95 1.93 -1.37 1.69
N GLY A 96 3.03 -1.92 2.22
CA GLY A 96 3.69 -1.39 3.40
C GLY A 96 4.51 -0.15 3.08
N ARG A 97 5.37 -0.25 2.06
CA ARG A 97 6.21 0.86 1.59
C ARG A 97 6.05 1.00 0.10
N LEU A 98 5.93 2.22 -0.39
CA LEU A 98 5.82 2.53 -1.81
C LEU A 98 6.56 3.83 -2.09
N GLY A 99 7.47 3.79 -3.07
CA GLY A 99 8.25 4.93 -3.51
C GLY A 99 8.24 5.05 -5.03
N VAL A 100 8.14 6.27 -5.54
CA VAL A 100 8.39 6.60 -6.94
C VAL A 100 9.69 7.37 -6.99
N ASN A 101 10.60 7.05 -7.91
CA ASN A 101 11.86 7.76 -8.00
C ASN A 101 11.62 9.25 -8.31
N LYS A 102 12.32 10.14 -7.60
CA LYS A 102 12.21 11.60 -7.71
C LYS A 102 12.34 12.10 -9.15
N ALA A 103 13.17 11.42 -9.96
CA ALA A 103 13.37 11.75 -11.37
C ALA A 103 12.08 11.64 -12.20
N PHE A 104 11.09 10.85 -11.76
CA PHE A 104 9.84 10.61 -12.48
C PHE A 104 8.61 11.20 -11.77
N GLN A 105 8.81 11.88 -10.64
CA GLN A 105 7.75 12.58 -9.92
C GLN A 105 7.43 13.91 -10.60
N GLY A 106 6.17 14.36 -10.54
CA GLY A 106 5.77 15.70 -10.99
C GLY A 106 5.81 15.96 -12.50
N GLN A 107 6.30 15.02 -13.33
CA GLN A 107 6.41 15.19 -14.80
C GLN A 107 5.11 14.96 -15.57
N GLY A 108 3.96 14.85 -14.90
CA GLY A 108 2.68 14.54 -15.54
C GLY A 108 2.51 13.09 -15.99
N LEU A 109 3.56 12.26 -15.89
CA LEU A 109 3.53 10.83 -16.24
C LEU A 109 2.62 9.99 -15.32
N ASN A 110 2.29 10.50 -14.12
CA ASN A 110 1.47 9.79 -13.13
C ASN A 110 1.98 8.37 -12.81
N ILE A 111 3.31 8.17 -12.74
CA ILE A 111 3.93 6.87 -12.48
C ILE A 111 3.38 6.19 -11.24
N GLY A 112 3.14 6.94 -10.16
CA GLY A 112 2.55 6.38 -8.95
C GLY A 112 1.16 5.78 -9.19
N SER A 113 0.31 6.41 -10.00
CA SER A 113 -1.01 5.84 -10.33
C SER A 113 -0.88 4.63 -11.26
N GLN A 114 0.03 4.68 -12.24
CA GLN A 114 0.29 3.52 -13.10
C GLN A 114 0.78 2.30 -12.30
N LEU A 115 1.68 2.52 -11.34
CA LEU A 115 2.14 1.47 -10.43
C LEU A 115 0.97 0.91 -9.62
N MET A 116 0.13 1.78 -9.06
CA MET A 116 -1.02 1.37 -8.26
C MET A 116 -2.01 0.53 -9.07
N ASP A 117 -2.26 0.91 -10.32
CA ASP A 117 -3.12 0.14 -11.22
C ASP A 117 -2.49 -1.20 -11.58
N ALA A 118 -1.18 -1.24 -11.85
CA ALA A 118 -0.48 -2.51 -12.07
C ALA A 118 -0.58 -3.45 -10.86
N LEU A 119 -0.37 -2.95 -9.64
CA LEU A 119 -0.53 -3.73 -8.40
C LEU A 119 -1.96 -4.26 -8.23
N LYS A 120 -2.95 -3.39 -8.43
CA LYS A 120 -4.37 -3.74 -8.40
C LYS A 120 -4.71 -4.87 -9.37
N TYR A 121 -4.27 -4.78 -10.63
CA TYR A 121 -4.50 -5.84 -11.62
C TYR A 121 -3.81 -7.14 -11.24
N TRP A 122 -2.60 -7.07 -10.67
CA TRP A 122 -1.87 -8.25 -10.24
C TRP A 122 -2.60 -9.06 -9.16
N PHE A 123 -3.33 -8.39 -8.25
CA PHE A 123 -4.13 -9.08 -7.23
C PHE A 123 -5.47 -9.62 -7.72
N VAL A 124 -5.90 -9.24 -8.92
CA VAL A 124 -7.14 -9.72 -9.55
C VAL A 124 -6.87 -10.83 -10.58
N ASP A 125 -5.63 -10.94 -11.07
CA ASP A 125 -5.21 -11.98 -12.02
C ASP A 125 -5.54 -13.40 -11.50
N GLU A 126 -6.16 -14.21 -12.34
CA GLU A 126 -6.54 -15.60 -12.06
C GLU A 126 -5.34 -16.49 -11.71
N ASN A 127 -4.13 -16.11 -12.15
CA ASN A 127 -2.90 -16.81 -11.83
C ASN A 127 -2.33 -16.46 -10.44
N ASN A 128 -2.93 -15.50 -9.73
CA ASN A 128 -2.49 -15.16 -8.38
C ASN A 128 -2.92 -16.25 -7.39
N LYS A 129 -1.93 -16.87 -6.74
CA LYS A 129 -2.12 -18.04 -5.86
C LYS A 129 -2.87 -17.73 -4.55
N ALA A 130 -2.97 -16.46 -4.16
CA ALA A 130 -3.64 -16.03 -2.95
C ALA A 130 -4.65 -14.92 -3.25
N ALA A 131 -5.94 -15.28 -3.26
CA ALA A 131 -7.02 -14.31 -3.47
C ALA A 131 -7.18 -13.41 -2.24
N CYS A 132 -7.17 -12.09 -2.45
CA CYS A 132 -7.55 -11.10 -1.46
C CYS A 132 -8.69 -10.23 -2.00
N ARG A 133 -9.50 -9.65 -1.10
CA ARG A 133 -10.57 -8.73 -1.50
C ARG A 133 -10.11 -7.28 -1.43
N TYR A 134 -9.21 -6.98 -0.51
CA TYR A 134 -8.82 -5.61 -0.21
C TYR A 134 -7.32 -5.40 -0.39
N ILE A 135 -6.95 -4.19 -0.82
CA ILE A 135 -5.60 -3.65 -0.63
C ILE A 135 -5.67 -2.69 0.54
N LEU A 136 -4.73 -2.80 1.47
CA LEU A 136 -4.52 -1.89 2.58
C LEU A 136 -3.24 -1.09 2.36
N VAL A 137 -3.25 0.13 2.87
CA VAL A 137 -2.07 1.00 3.00
C VAL A 137 -2.12 1.65 4.36
N ASP A 138 -0.95 1.88 4.94
CA ASP A 138 -0.80 2.82 6.04
C ASP A 138 -0.18 4.10 5.47
N ALA A 139 -1.04 5.05 5.11
CA ALA A 139 -0.65 6.23 4.35
C ALA A 139 -0.17 7.32 5.30
N TYR A 140 1.02 7.91 5.08
CA TYR A 140 1.44 9.09 5.83
C TYR A 140 0.35 10.16 5.82
N ASN A 141 0.05 10.72 6.98
CA ASN A 141 -1.04 11.67 7.19
C ASN A 141 -0.65 13.08 6.70
N SER A 142 -0.25 13.18 5.44
CA SER A 142 0.01 14.42 4.73
C SER A 142 -1.03 14.60 3.62
N GLU A 143 -1.41 15.85 3.33
CA GLU A 143 -2.46 16.13 2.35
C GLU A 143 -2.14 15.54 0.96
N SER A 144 -0.88 15.58 0.54
CA SER A 144 -0.42 15.06 -0.75
C SER A 144 -0.58 13.53 -0.84
N THR A 145 -0.16 12.79 0.19
CA THR A 145 -0.24 11.33 0.24
C THR A 145 -1.69 10.85 0.33
N ILE A 146 -2.49 11.48 1.20
CA ILE A 146 -3.92 11.17 1.31
C ILE A 146 -4.64 11.47 -0.01
N HIS A 147 -4.37 12.62 -0.63
CA HIS A 147 -4.92 12.97 -1.94
C HIS A 147 -4.56 11.94 -3.01
N TYR A 148 -3.31 11.48 -3.04
CA TYR A 148 -2.87 10.43 -3.97
C TYR A 148 -3.68 9.14 -3.81
N TYR A 149 -3.84 8.62 -2.58
CA TYR A 149 -4.60 7.38 -2.38
C TYR A 149 -6.09 7.56 -2.69
N LEU A 150 -6.70 8.68 -2.30
CA LEU A 150 -8.08 9.01 -2.66
C LEU A 150 -8.29 9.08 -4.17
N LYS A 151 -7.38 9.74 -4.91
CA LYS A 151 -7.38 9.81 -6.38
C LYS A 151 -7.31 8.42 -7.00
N ASN A 152 -6.55 7.50 -6.38
CA ASN A 152 -6.45 6.10 -6.80
C ASN A 152 -7.60 5.21 -6.28
N GLY A 153 -8.66 5.79 -5.71
CA GLY A 153 -9.90 5.11 -5.33
C GLY A 153 -9.88 4.45 -3.94
N PHE A 154 -8.82 4.67 -3.15
CA PHE A 154 -8.79 4.22 -1.77
C PHE A 154 -9.77 5.04 -0.93
N LYS A 155 -10.19 4.44 0.18
CA LYS A 155 -11.05 5.09 1.17
C LYS A 155 -10.45 4.89 2.56
N PRO A 156 -10.57 5.87 3.46
CA PRO A 156 -10.16 5.68 4.83
C PRO A 156 -10.97 4.55 5.46
N LEU A 157 -10.30 3.68 6.22
CA LEU A 157 -10.94 2.58 6.93
C LEU A 157 -11.78 3.11 8.08
N TYR A 158 -11.23 4.08 8.82
CA TYR A 158 -11.88 4.81 9.89
C TYR A 158 -12.50 6.10 9.38
N ARG A 159 -13.71 6.42 9.83
CA ARG A 159 -14.45 7.62 9.38
C ARG A 159 -13.78 8.93 9.79
N SER A 160 -13.20 8.99 10.99
CA SER A 160 -12.49 10.15 11.49
C SER A 160 -11.13 9.76 12.04
N GLU A 161 -10.20 10.72 12.08
CA GLU A 161 -8.91 10.51 12.73
C GLU A 161 -9.07 10.20 14.22
N GLN A 162 -10.05 10.81 14.89
CA GLN A 162 -10.33 10.50 16.29
C GLN A 162 -10.71 9.03 16.49
N SER A 163 -11.60 8.48 15.65
CA SER A 163 -11.98 7.06 15.74
C SER A 163 -10.80 6.12 15.49
N GLU A 164 -9.84 6.57 14.68
CA GLU A 164 -8.61 5.84 14.39
C GLU A 164 -7.65 5.88 15.57
N LYS A 165 -7.46 7.07 16.17
CA LYS A 165 -6.68 7.24 17.41
C LYS A 165 -7.23 6.37 18.54
N ASP A 166 -8.54 6.40 18.77
CA ASP A 166 -9.21 5.59 19.79
C ASP A 166 -8.97 4.09 19.57
N ALA A 167 -9.02 3.63 18.32
CA ALA A 167 -8.81 2.23 17.97
C ALA A 167 -7.37 1.77 18.18
N PHE A 168 -6.39 2.66 18.01
CA PHE A 168 -4.96 2.39 18.23
C PHE A 168 -4.46 2.78 19.62
N GLY A 169 -5.32 3.34 20.48
CA GLY A 169 -4.94 3.81 21.82
C GLY A 169 -4.00 5.02 21.81
N ILE A 170 -4.09 5.85 20.77
CA ILE A 170 -3.31 7.08 20.61
C ILE A 170 -4.04 8.21 21.34
N SER A 171 -3.30 9.06 22.08
CA SER A 171 -3.88 10.20 22.79
C SER A 171 -4.52 11.21 21.82
N GLU A 172 -5.55 11.93 22.28
CA GLU A 172 -6.16 13.02 21.49
C GLU A 172 -5.14 14.08 21.08
N ASP A 173 -4.19 14.37 21.98
CA ASP A 173 -3.14 15.38 21.79
C ASP A 173 -2.01 14.92 20.85
N ASP A 174 -1.86 13.60 20.66
CA ASP A 174 -0.80 13.05 19.82
C ASP A 174 -1.16 13.15 18.34
N ILE A 175 -0.16 13.46 17.50
CA ILE A 175 -0.37 13.55 16.06
C ILE A 175 -0.55 12.15 15.48
N LEU A 176 -1.65 11.93 14.76
CA LEU A 176 -1.86 10.73 13.97
C LEU A 176 -0.94 10.79 12.74
N ARG A 177 0.18 10.05 12.78
CA ARG A 177 1.23 10.09 11.75
C ARG A 177 0.81 9.44 10.44
N SER A 178 -0.07 8.47 10.49
CA SER A 178 -0.48 7.67 9.35
C SER A 178 -1.95 7.26 9.45
N ARG A 179 -2.53 6.94 8.30
CA ARG A 179 -3.95 6.65 8.14
C ARG A 179 -4.13 5.36 7.38
N VAL A 180 -4.89 4.45 7.98
CA VAL A 180 -5.25 3.18 7.35
C VAL A 180 -6.30 3.45 6.28
N MET A 181 -5.93 3.19 5.03
CA MET A 181 -6.82 3.27 3.89
C MET A 181 -6.94 1.93 3.20
N PHE A 182 -8.08 1.70 2.54
CA PHE A 182 -8.34 0.45 1.85
C PHE A 182 -8.95 0.67 0.46
N PHE A 183 -8.69 -0.28 -0.43
CA PHE A 183 -9.29 -0.38 -1.76
C PHE A 183 -10.00 -1.73 -1.91
N ASP A 184 -11.23 -1.76 -2.44
CA ASP A 184 -11.98 -3.00 -2.69
C ASP A 184 -11.70 -3.48 -4.12
N LEU A 185 -10.91 -4.55 -4.27
CA LEU A 185 -10.51 -5.11 -5.57
C LEU A 185 -11.69 -5.58 -6.40
N LYS A 186 -12.83 -5.91 -5.75
CA LYS A 186 -14.07 -6.24 -6.46
C LYS A 186 -14.52 -5.12 -7.40
N MET A 187 -14.17 -3.86 -7.11
CA MET A 187 -14.52 -2.71 -7.96
C MET A 187 -13.82 -2.73 -9.33
N ILE A 188 -12.78 -3.53 -9.52
CA ILE A 188 -12.05 -3.67 -10.79
C ILE A 188 -12.71 -4.71 -11.68
N THR A 189 -13.24 -5.77 -11.06
CA THR A 189 -13.95 -6.87 -11.74
C THR A 189 -15.44 -6.61 -11.95
N ALA A 190 -15.95 -5.47 -11.48
CA ALA A 190 -17.38 -5.16 -11.43
C ALA A 190 -17.89 -4.47 -12.69
#